data_AF-A0A4Q3JWP4-F1
#
_entry.id   AF-A0A4Q3JWP4-F1
#
_cell.length_a   1.000
_cell.length_b   1.000
_cell.length_c   1.000
_cell.angle_alpha   90.00
_cell.angle_beta   90.00
_cell.angle_gamma   90.00
#
_symmetry.space_group_name_H-M   'P 1'
#
loop_
_entity.id
_entity.type
_entity.pdbx_description
1 polymer ?
#
loop_
_entity_poly.entity_id
_entity_poly.type
_entity_poly.pdbx_seq_one_letter_code
_entity_poly.pdbx_strand_id
1 'polypeptide(L)' 'VAFVVGPEGGLDAAEVEALVHAGWTAASLGPNVLRTETVAAAVLGALLLSG' A
#
# COMPACT_ATOMS: atom_id res chain seq x y z
N VAL A 1 -7.84 -9.48 5.36
CA VAL A 1 -7.29 -8.18 4.91
C VAL A 1 -6.54 -8.40 3.62
N ALA A 2 -6.73 -7.53 2.63
CA ALA A 2 -5.96 -7.51 1.39
C ALA A 2 -5.29 -6.14 1.26
N PHE A 3 -4.12 -6.11 0.63
CA PHE A 3 -3.39 -4.87 0.32
C PHE A 3 -2.78 -5.01 -1.08
N VAL A 4 -2.66 -3.87 -1.77
CA VAL A 4 -1.99 -3.76 -3.07
C VAL A 4 -0.73 -2.94 -2.87
N VAL A 5 0.38 -3.40 -3.44
CA VAL A 5 1.63 -2.66 -3.49
C VAL A 5 2.08 -2.66 -4.94
N GLY A 6 2.33 -1.47 -5.48
CA GLY A 6 2.87 -1.32 -6.82
C GLY A 6 4.33 -1.77 -6.91
N PRO A 7 4.87 -1.88 -8.14
CA PRO A 7 6.30 -2.09 -8.36
C PRO A 7 7.13 -0.88 -7.87
N GLU A 8 8.45 -0.94 -8.02
CA GLU A 8 9.37 0.15 -7.64
C GLU A 8 9.05 1.48 -8.34
N GLY A 9 8.42 1.42 -9.53
CA GLY A 9 7.94 2.58 -10.27
C GLY A 9 6.61 3.17 -9.76
N GLY A 10 6.00 2.55 -8.76
CA GLY A 10 4.66 2.89 -8.27
C GLY A 10 3.54 2.39 -9.17
N LEU A 11 2.32 2.74 -8.78
CA LEU A 11 1.13 2.62 -9.62
C LEU A 11 0.92 3.94 -10.34
N ASP A 12 0.43 3.90 -11.58
CA ASP A 12 0.03 5.13 -12.26
C ASP A 12 -1.26 5.71 -11.65
N ALA A 13 -1.57 6.96 -12.00
CA ALA A 13 -2.73 7.64 -11.44
C ALA A 13 -4.06 6.93 -11.80
N ALA A 14 -4.16 6.33 -12.98
CA ALA A 14 -5.37 5.65 -13.43
C ALA A 14 -5.59 4.33 -12.68
N GLU A 15 -4.52 3.58 -12.39
CA GLU A 15 -4.55 2.38 -11.56
C GLU A 15 -5.00 2.70 -10.13
N VAL A 16 -4.48 3.79 -9.54
CA VAL A 16 -4.90 4.25 -8.21
C VAL A 16 -6.38 4.64 -8.20
N GLU A 17 -6.84 5.41 -9.20
CA GLU A 17 -8.25 5.78 -9.32
C GLU A 17 -9.16 4.56 -9.49
N ALA A 18 -8.77 3.58 -10.30
CA ALA A 18 -9.53 2.35 -10.48
C ALA A 18 -9.65 1.55 -9.19
N LEU A 19 -8.58 1.45 -8.39
CA LEU A 19 -8.60 0.82 -7.07
C LEU A 19 -9.55 1.56 -6.12
N VAL A 20 -9.46 2.88 -6.06
CA VAL A 20 -10.37 3.68 -5.21
C VAL A 20 -11.83 3.49 -5.64
N HIS A 21 -12.11 3.48 -6.94
CA HIS A 21 -13.45 3.23 -7.47
C HIS A 21 -13.96 1.81 -7.15
N ALA A 22 -13.06 0.83 -7.10
CA ALA A 22 -13.35 -0.54 -6.67
C ALA A 22 -13.50 -0.69 -5.14
N GLY A 23 -13.46 0.41 -4.37
CA GLY A 23 -13.68 0.41 -2.92
C GLY A 23 -12.41 0.23 -2.08
N TRP A 24 -11.22 0.37 -2.69
CA TRP A 24 -9.97 0.37 -1.94
C TRP A 24 -9.69 1.73 -1.31
N THR A 25 -8.97 1.73 -0.20
CA THR A 25 -8.56 2.96 0.50
C THR A 25 -7.05 3.15 0.38
N ALA A 26 -6.62 4.32 -0.08
CA ALA A 26 -5.22 4.69 -0.10
C ALA A 26 -4.68 4.85 1.34
N ALA A 27 -3.49 4.31 1.61
CA ALA A 27 -2.84 4.36 2.92
C ALA A 27 -1.35 4.70 2.79
N SER A 28 -0.78 5.33 3.82
CA SER A 28 0.65 5.61 3.93
C SER A 28 1.26 4.85 5.11
N LEU A 29 2.52 4.41 4.96
CA LEU A 29 3.31 3.75 6.00
C LEU A 29 4.39 4.67 6.59
N GLY A 30 4.14 5.98 6.56
CA GLY A 30 5.04 7.01 7.05
C GLY A 30 5.81 7.72 5.93
N PRO A 31 6.86 8.49 6.26
CA PRO A 31 7.53 9.40 5.33
C PRO A 31 8.57 8.71 4.42
N ASN A 32 8.96 7.47 4.72
CA ASN A 32 10.03 6.79 3.99
C ASN A 32 9.48 5.98 2.83
N VAL A 33 10.18 6.02 1.70
CA VAL A 33 9.95 5.09 0.58
C VAL A 33 10.42 3.70 0.99
N LEU A 34 9.49 2.75 1.02
CA LEU A 34 9.78 1.36 1.34
C LEU A 34 10.21 0.61 0.08
N ARG A 35 11.07 -0.39 0.27
CA ARG A 35 11.50 -1.30 -0.78
C ARG A 35 10.43 -2.37 -0.98
N THR A 36 10.25 -2.85 -2.21
CA THR A 36 9.23 -3.86 -2.55
C THR A 36 9.38 -5.13 -1.70
N GLU A 37 10.60 -5.51 -1.34
CA GLU A 37 10.84 -6.69 -0.50
C GLU A 37 10.49 -6.50 0.98
N THR A 38 10.40 -5.26 1.49
CA THR A 38 10.12 -4.99 2.92
C THR A 38 8.70 -4.50 3.19
N VAL A 39 8.02 -3.99 2.17
CA VAL A 39 6.67 -3.40 2.30
C VAL A 39 5.64 -4.36 2.88
N ALA A 40 5.66 -5.64 2.51
CA ALA A 40 4.70 -6.63 2.99
C ALA A 40 4.80 -6.80 4.52
N ALA A 41 6.02 -6.91 5.04
CA ALA A 41 6.26 -7.01 6.48
C ALA A 41 5.82 -5.72 7.21
N ALA A 42 6.07 -4.55 6.63
CA ALA A 42 5.66 -3.26 7.20
C ALA A 42 4.13 -3.12 7.27
N VAL A 43 3.39 -3.49 6.20
CA VAL A 43 1.92 -3.48 6.20
C VAL A 43 1.37 -4.39 7.29
N LEU A 44 1.86 -5.63 7.37
CA LEU A 44 1.38 -6.58 8.36
C LEU A 44 1.66 -6.12 9.79
N GLY A 45 2.85 -5.56 10.05
CA GLY A 45 3.18 -4.98 11.35
C GLY A 45 2.27 -3.82 11.73
N ALA A 46 2.01 -2.90 10.79
CA ALA A 46 1.11 -1.77 11.01
C ALA A 46 -0.31 -2.26 11.37
N LEU A 47 -0.85 -3.23 10.63
CA LEU A 47 -2.18 -3.80 10.88
C LEU A 47 -2.30 -4.48 12.25
N LEU A 48 -1.27 -5.21 12.67
CA LEU A 48 -1.25 -5.89 13.97
C LEU A 48 -1.16 -4.92 15.15
N LEU A 49 -0.49 -3.78 14.97
CA LEU A 49 -0.30 -2.77 16.01
C LEU A 49 -1.42 -1.71 16.04
N SER A 50 -2.18 -1.58 14.96
CA SER A 50 -3.31 -0.63 14.85
C SER A 50 -4.63 -1.17 15.41
N GLY A 51 -4.61 -2.37 16.01
CA GLY A 51 -5.76 -2.99 16.67
C GLY A 51 -6.08 -2.39 18.03
#